data_AF-A0A6H9UYD8-F1
#
_entry.id   AF-A0A6H9UYD8-F1
#
_cell.length_a   1.000
_cell.length_b   1.000
_cell.length_c   1.000
_cell.angle_alpha   90.00
_cell.angle_beta   90.00
_cell.angle_gamma   90.00
#
_symmetry.space_group_name_H-M   'P 1'
#
loop_
_entity.id
_entity.type
_entity.pdbx_description
1 polymer ?
#
loop_
_entity_poly.entity_id
_entity_poly.type
_entity_poly.pdbx_seq_one_letter_code
_entity_poly.pdbx_strand_id
1 'polypeptide(L)'
;MNSPAPSAWEELVTAALLGTERRTPPGREAPVALLDAAAVETVRRRAGLRAVRAAERPQPAPEDPRPPLPAAAARRLAMLLADRPGTGGGRRGTTPDLLELLPQWLAAANARGYAPPPETVPALLDAARGRTDLRPAALMFAGPRAVWLARLNPDWRFALRSAPGGGAALPPAQEPDRVRQLWQEGLFAERVALLGAIRAREPGAARELLATTWSTERAEDRLMFLDSLRTGLGPEDEPFLEQALTDRSRNVRATAAELLSALPGSALAARMAVRAGACVAVDHTRGTPVLSVEAPHQCDAAMERDGVVAKAPAGRGERSWWLGQLVEAAPLGTWPGRLGGRTPRETVALPVTDDWQGELHAAWCRAAVRQRDAEWARALLGSPSAPEAGGPGAVSLAERAKLLGTLDGDERAEWVAGFIGTHGLSEAFQLLGVCAVPWAAPLGRAVVDALNIARDAGSYPWSFSGVMGLAERCLDPSEASRLDGLLAIPDEREDASPGAGGYWAEAFQRLGTTLRLRAAMAEELGAQ
;
A
#
# COMPACT_ATOMS: atom_id res chain seq x y z
N MET A 1 -48.32 -3.09 -14.54
CA MET A 1 -47.24 -3.70 -15.33
C MET A 1 -47.78 -5.00 -15.89
N ASN A 2 -48.26 -5.01 -17.14
CA ASN A 2 -48.62 -6.25 -17.81
C ASN A 2 -47.32 -6.89 -18.32
N SER A 3 -47.06 -8.14 -17.92
CA SER A 3 -46.00 -8.94 -18.54
C SER A 3 -46.26 -9.01 -20.06
N PRO A 4 -45.21 -8.92 -20.90
CA PRO A 4 -45.38 -9.12 -22.34
C PRO A 4 -45.97 -10.52 -22.56
N ALA A 5 -46.97 -10.62 -23.43
CA ALA A 5 -47.51 -11.91 -23.83
C ALA A 5 -46.36 -12.76 -24.42
N PRO A 6 -46.27 -14.05 -24.09
CA PRO A 6 -45.24 -14.93 -24.64
C PRO A 6 -45.29 -14.89 -26.16
N SER A 7 -44.12 -14.93 -26.80
CA SER A 7 -44.07 -14.96 -28.26
C SER A 7 -44.73 -16.25 -28.76
N ALA A 8 -45.38 -16.21 -29.93
CA ALA A 8 -45.99 -17.39 -30.54
C ALA A 8 -45.02 -18.59 -30.62
N TRP A 9 -43.71 -18.31 -30.74
CA TRP A 9 -42.66 -19.32 -30.68
C TRP A 9 -42.49 -19.99 -29.30
N GLU A 10 -42.50 -19.21 -28.21
CA GLU A 10 -42.41 -19.75 -26.84
C GLU A 10 -43.59 -20.66 -26.51
N GLU A 11 -44.78 -20.35 -27.03
CA GLU A 11 -45.96 -21.19 -26.88
C GLU A 11 -45.82 -22.53 -27.59
N LEU A 12 -45.26 -22.54 -28.82
CA LEU A 12 -44.98 -23.75 -29.59
C LEU A 12 -43.90 -24.61 -28.91
N VAL A 13 -42.83 -24.01 -28.40
CA VAL A 13 -41.78 -24.71 -27.64
C VAL A 13 -42.36 -25.32 -26.36
N THR A 14 -43.20 -24.57 -25.65
CA THR A 14 -43.84 -25.06 -24.42
C THR A 14 -44.79 -26.22 -24.73
N ALA A 15 -45.57 -26.15 -25.81
CA ALA A 15 -46.43 -27.25 -26.25
C ALA A 15 -45.64 -28.50 -26.65
N ALA A 16 -44.48 -28.33 -27.30
CA ALA A 16 -43.57 -29.42 -27.63
C ALA A 16 -42.98 -30.11 -26.39
N LEU A 17 -42.56 -29.33 -25.38
CA LEU A 17 -41.96 -29.85 -24.15
C LEU A 17 -42.99 -30.52 -23.22
N LEU A 18 -44.22 -30.01 -23.18
CA LEU A 18 -45.30 -30.55 -22.33
C LEU A 18 -46.07 -31.70 -23.00
N GLY A 19 -45.95 -31.85 -24.32
CA GLY A 19 -46.70 -32.82 -25.13
C GLY A 19 -48.03 -32.27 -25.66
N THR A 20 -48.37 -32.64 -26.90
CA THR A 20 -49.55 -32.12 -27.62
C THR A 20 -50.89 -32.58 -27.05
N GLU A 21 -50.90 -33.58 -26.16
CA GLU A 21 -52.10 -34.00 -25.41
C GLU A 21 -52.43 -33.06 -24.25
N ARG A 22 -51.41 -32.44 -23.64
CA ARG A 22 -51.58 -31.53 -22.49
C ARG A 22 -51.77 -30.08 -22.94
N ARG A 23 -51.25 -29.73 -24.11
CA ARG A 23 -51.42 -28.41 -24.73
C ARG A 23 -51.69 -28.58 -26.21
N THR A 24 -52.97 -28.74 -26.56
CA THR A 24 -53.42 -29.08 -27.91
C THR A 24 -53.35 -27.87 -28.84
N PRO A 25 -52.49 -27.88 -29.88
CA PRO A 25 -52.54 -26.86 -30.93
C PRO A 25 -53.80 -27.03 -31.80
N PRO A 26 -54.31 -25.95 -32.41
CA PRO A 26 -55.48 -26.02 -33.28
C PRO A 26 -55.18 -26.86 -34.54
N GLY A 27 -55.95 -27.92 -34.79
CA GLY A 27 -55.79 -28.79 -35.97
C GLY A 27 -56.38 -30.20 -35.78
N ARG A 28 -56.47 -30.98 -36.86
CA ARG A 28 -57.04 -32.34 -36.83
C ARG A 28 -56.08 -33.41 -36.30
N GLU A 29 -54.77 -33.19 -36.44
CA GLU A 29 -53.70 -34.05 -35.91
C GLU A 29 -52.68 -33.20 -35.15
N ALA A 30 -52.73 -33.26 -33.81
CA ALA A 30 -52.05 -32.31 -32.94
C ALA A 30 -50.51 -32.25 -33.11
N PRO A 31 -49.78 -33.37 -33.29
CA PRO A 31 -48.33 -33.33 -33.56
C PRO A 31 -47.99 -32.71 -34.92
N VAL A 32 -48.78 -33.01 -35.96
CA VAL A 32 -48.56 -32.48 -37.32
C VAL A 32 -48.86 -30.98 -37.34
N ALA A 33 -49.95 -30.55 -36.71
CA ALA A 33 -50.32 -29.14 -36.60
C ALA A 33 -49.27 -28.32 -35.82
N LEU A 34 -48.63 -28.91 -34.80
CA LEU A 34 -47.52 -28.26 -34.08
C LEU A 34 -46.31 -28.04 -34.99
N LEU A 35 -45.92 -29.07 -35.74
CA LEU A 35 -44.77 -29.01 -36.65
C LEU A 35 -45.01 -28.04 -37.81
N ASP A 36 -46.22 -28.02 -38.37
CA ASP A 36 -46.61 -27.07 -39.41
C ASP A 36 -46.57 -25.62 -38.90
N ALA A 37 -47.10 -25.37 -37.70
CA ALA A 37 -47.05 -24.06 -37.07
C ALA A 37 -45.61 -23.63 -36.76
N ALA A 38 -44.76 -24.54 -36.29
CA ALA A 38 -43.34 -24.27 -36.06
C ALA A 38 -42.57 -23.98 -37.36
N ALA A 39 -42.88 -24.70 -38.44
CA ALA A 39 -42.30 -24.46 -39.76
C ALA A 39 -42.69 -23.07 -40.29
N VAL A 40 -43.97 -22.71 -40.21
CA VAL A 40 -44.47 -21.39 -40.61
C VAL A 40 -43.85 -20.28 -39.75
N GLU A 41 -43.79 -20.44 -38.43
CA GLU A 41 -43.18 -19.44 -37.54
C GLU A 41 -41.67 -19.30 -37.78
N THR A 42 -40.98 -20.40 -38.09
CA THR A 42 -39.56 -20.38 -38.46
C THR A 42 -39.33 -19.58 -39.74
N VAL A 43 -40.14 -19.83 -40.78
CA VAL A 43 -40.07 -19.09 -42.05
C VAL A 43 -40.44 -17.64 -41.84
N ARG A 44 -41.51 -17.34 -41.09
CA ARG A 44 -41.93 -15.98 -40.72
C ARG A 44 -40.83 -15.23 -39.97
N ARG A 45 -40.18 -15.87 -39.00
CA ARG A 45 -39.08 -15.27 -38.23
C ARG A 45 -37.91 -14.97 -39.15
N ARG A 46 -37.51 -15.90 -40.02
CA ARG A 46 -36.41 -15.71 -40.98
C ARG A 46 -36.73 -14.65 -42.04
N ALA A 47 -37.94 -14.65 -42.60
CA ALA A 47 -38.40 -13.70 -43.61
C ALA A 47 -38.70 -12.31 -43.01
N GLY A 48 -39.03 -12.25 -41.71
CA GLY A 48 -39.26 -11.03 -40.95
C GLY A 48 -37.99 -10.37 -40.41
N LEU A 49 -36.82 -11.02 -40.55
CA LEU A 49 -35.52 -10.40 -40.25
C LEU A 49 -35.24 -9.31 -41.29
N ARG A 50 -35.73 -8.11 -41.02
CA ARG A 50 -35.27 -6.92 -41.73
C ARG A 50 -33.81 -6.70 -41.40
N ALA A 51 -32.98 -6.53 -42.42
CA ALA A 51 -31.61 -6.06 -42.23
C ALA A 51 -31.68 -4.76 -41.42
N VAL A 52 -31.22 -4.83 -40.17
CA VAL A 52 -31.13 -3.64 -39.33
C VAL A 52 -30.03 -2.79 -39.94
N ARG A 53 -30.29 -1.48 -40.11
CA ARG A 53 -29.25 -0.54 -40.52
C ARG A 53 -28.07 -0.72 -39.55
N ALA A 54 -26.91 -1.08 -40.08
CA ALA A 54 -25.72 -1.27 -39.25
C ALA A 54 -25.53 -0.04 -38.38
N ALA A 55 -25.38 -0.26 -37.07
CA ALA A 55 -24.99 0.80 -36.17
C ALA A 55 -23.66 1.39 -36.63
N GLU A 56 -23.42 2.65 -36.29
CA GLU A 56 -22.13 3.28 -36.54
C GLU A 56 -21.03 2.45 -35.87
N ARG A 57 -19.95 2.16 -36.60
CA ARG A 57 -18.83 1.40 -36.04
C ARG A 57 -18.20 2.23 -34.92
N PRO A 58 -17.82 1.61 -33.78
CA PRO A 58 -17.07 2.32 -32.76
C PRO A 58 -15.81 2.94 -33.38
N GLN A 59 -15.50 4.18 -32.97
CA GLN A 59 -14.22 4.78 -33.32
C GLN A 59 -13.08 3.84 -32.88
N PRO A 60 -12.01 3.68 -33.68
CA PRO A 60 -10.88 2.84 -33.29
C PRO A 60 -10.28 3.24 -31.94
N ALA A 61 -9.77 2.25 -31.20
CA ALA A 61 -9.01 2.53 -29.98
C ALA A 61 -7.72 3.31 -30.34
N PRO A 62 -7.29 4.27 -29.50
CA PRO A 62 -6.00 4.93 -29.67
C PRO A 62 -4.86 3.91 -29.73
N GLU A 63 -3.84 4.20 -30.53
CA GLU A 63 -2.63 3.38 -30.57
C GLU A 63 -1.89 3.45 -29.23
N ASP A 64 -1.29 2.33 -28.85
CA ASP A 64 -0.43 2.22 -27.68
C ASP A 64 1.02 2.12 -28.18
N PRO A 65 1.86 3.14 -27.98
CA PRO A 65 3.21 3.16 -28.53
C PRO A 65 4.19 2.25 -27.77
N ARG A 66 3.76 1.64 -26.66
CA ARG A 66 4.59 0.78 -25.83
C ARG A 66 4.91 -0.55 -26.54
N PRO A 67 6.09 -1.13 -26.29
CA PRO A 67 6.46 -2.42 -26.88
C PRO A 67 5.47 -3.53 -26.49
N PRO A 68 5.14 -4.46 -27.40
CA PRO A 68 4.28 -5.59 -27.08
C PRO A 68 4.95 -6.55 -26.08
N LEU A 69 4.15 -7.26 -25.29
CA LEU A 69 4.66 -8.34 -24.43
C LEU A 69 5.37 -9.44 -25.23
N PRO A 70 6.45 -10.03 -24.67
CA PRO A 70 6.96 -11.32 -25.14
C PRO A 70 5.88 -12.40 -25.11
N ALA A 71 5.90 -13.31 -26.09
CA ALA A 71 4.86 -14.32 -26.26
C ALA A 71 4.68 -15.24 -25.03
N ALA A 72 5.77 -15.53 -24.30
CA ALA A 72 5.72 -16.32 -23.08
C ALA A 72 5.00 -15.58 -21.95
N ALA A 73 5.34 -14.30 -21.73
CA ALA A 73 4.67 -13.43 -20.76
C ALA A 73 3.19 -13.20 -21.10
N ALA A 74 2.83 -13.11 -22.39
CA ALA A 74 1.44 -13.02 -22.83
C ALA A 74 0.63 -14.27 -22.48
N ARG A 75 1.19 -15.48 -22.70
CA ARG A 75 0.55 -16.74 -22.28
C ARG A 75 0.39 -16.81 -20.77
N ARG A 76 1.40 -16.37 -20.02
CA ARG A 76 1.36 -16.31 -18.55
C ARG A 76 0.24 -15.41 -18.06
N LEU A 77 0.12 -14.20 -18.61
CA LEU A 77 -0.97 -13.28 -18.29
C LEU A 77 -2.34 -13.92 -18.53
N ALA A 78 -2.52 -14.62 -19.66
CA ALA A 78 -3.77 -15.30 -19.95
C ALA A 78 -4.11 -16.38 -18.89
N MET A 79 -3.11 -17.13 -18.41
CA MET A 79 -3.30 -18.10 -17.32
C MET A 79 -3.67 -17.42 -16.00
N LEU A 80 -2.99 -16.34 -15.61
CA LEU A 80 -3.27 -15.59 -14.39
C LEU A 80 -4.68 -14.98 -14.39
N LEU A 81 -5.18 -14.56 -15.55
CA LEU A 81 -6.52 -13.99 -15.71
C LEU A 81 -7.63 -15.04 -15.87
N ALA A 82 -7.29 -16.26 -16.30
CA ALA A 82 -8.25 -17.36 -16.43
C ALA A 82 -8.67 -17.91 -15.05
N ASP A 83 -7.82 -17.78 -14.03
CA ASP A 83 -8.11 -18.19 -12.67
C ASP A 83 -9.09 -17.22 -12.01
N ARG A 84 -10.36 -17.62 -11.90
CA ARG A 84 -11.44 -16.77 -11.35
C ARG A 84 -11.61 -17.02 -9.84
N PRO A 85 -11.85 -15.96 -9.04
CA PRO A 85 -12.18 -16.13 -7.64
C PRO A 85 -13.46 -16.97 -7.50
N GLY A 86 -13.34 -18.13 -6.84
CA GLY A 86 -14.45 -19.07 -6.58
C GLY A 86 -14.42 -20.39 -7.35
N THR A 87 -13.47 -20.61 -8.28
CA THR A 87 -13.30 -21.90 -8.98
C THR A 87 -12.09 -22.71 -8.53
N GLY A 88 -11.16 -22.12 -7.76
CA GLY A 88 -10.03 -22.81 -7.13
C GLY A 88 -10.37 -23.22 -5.69
N GLY A 89 -10.10 -24.48 -5.34
CA GLY A 89 -10.22 -24.98 -3.97
C GLY A 89 -9.52 -24.06 -2.98
N GLY A 90 -10.04 -23.96 -1.75
CA GLY A 90 -9.43 -23.17 -0.69
C GLY A 90 -7.94 -23.52 -0.49
N ARG A 91 -7.23 -22.77 0.35
CA ARG A 91 -5.78 -22.90 0.69
C ARG A 91 -5.23 -24.30 1.06
N ARG A 92 -6.00 -25.37 0.90
CA ARG A 92 -5.62 -26.78 0.99
C ARG A 92 -5.04 -27.25 -0.35
N GLY A 93 -3.80 -27.71 -0.33
CA GLY A 93 -3.09 -28.26 -1.49
C GLY A 93 -1.77 -27.55 -1.79
N THR A 94 -1.05 -28.13 -2.75
CA THR A 94 0.31 -27.77 -3.16
C THR A 94 0.35 -26.78 -4.34
N THR A 95 -0.82 -26.42 -4.88
CA THR A 95 -0.95 -25.51 -6.02
C THR A 95 -0.82 -24.04 -5.58
N PRO A 96 0.00 -23.22 -6.27
CA PRO A 96 0.08 -21.78 -6.04
C PRO A 96 -1.25 -21.06 -6.23
N ASP A 97 -1.49 -19.99 -5.46
CA ASP A 97 -2.57 -19.04 -5.70
C ASP A 97 -2.16 -18.08 -6.82
N LEU A 98 -2.61 -18.37 -8.04
CA LEU A 98 -2.24 -17.60 -9.23
C LEU A 98 -2.79 -16.17 -9.17
N LEU A 99 -3.94 -15.97 -8.53
CA LEU A 99 -4.58 -14.66 -8.42
C LEU A 99 -3.74 -13.71 -7.55
N GLU A 100 -3.06 -14.24 -6.53
CA GLU A 100 -2.15 -13.47 -5.68
C GLU A 100 -0.83 -13.07 -6.37
N LEU A 101 -0.50 -13.69 -7.50
CA LEU A 101 0.70 -13.36 -8.30
C LEU A 101 0.47 -12.27 -9.34
N LEU A 102 -0.79 -12.00 -9.71
CA LEU A 102 -1.14 -10.95 -10.67
C LEU A 102 -0.62 -9.54 -10.30
N PRO A 103 -0.73 -9.05 -9.05
CA PRO A 103 -0.18 -7.74 -8.71
C PRO A 103 1.33 -7.64 -8.97
N GLN A 104 2.09 -8.68 -8.62
CA GLN A 104 3.54 -8.70 -8.83
C GLN A 104 3.90 -8.77 -10.32
N TRP A 105 3.17 -9.57 -11.09
CA TRP A 105 3.35 -9.66 -12.53
C TRP A 105 3.11 -8.31 -13.21
N LEU A 106 2.02 -7.62 -12.85
CA LEU A 106 1.69 -6.29 -13.38
C LEU A 106 2.76 -5.26 -13.03
N ALA A 107 3.29 -5.28 -11.80
CA ALA A 107 4.38 -4.41 -11.40
C ALA A 107 5.63 -4.63 -12.28
N ALA A 108 6.03 -5.88 -12.50
CA ALA A 108 7.19 -6.22 -13.33
C ALA A 108 7.00 -5.87 -14.81
N ALA A 109 5.79 -6.03 -15.35
CA ALA A 109 5.45 -5.65 -16.73
C ALA A 109 5.42 -4.13 -16.92
N ASN A 110 4.84 -3.39 -15.96
CA ASN A 110 4.80 -1.92 -15.98
C ASN A 110 6.19 -1.30 -15.84
N ALA A 111 7.06 -1.86 -14.99
CA ALA A 111 8.44 -1.40 -14.84
C ALA A 111 9.24 -1.48 -16.16
N ARG A 112 8.88 -2.42 -17.03
CA ARG A 112 9.46 -2.58 -18.39
C ARG A 112 8.71 -1.80 -19.46
N GLY A 113 7.61 -1.16 -19.12
CA GLY A 113 6.82 -0.33 -20.03
C GLY A 113 6.11 -1.12 -21.14
N TYR A 114 5.76 -2.38 -20.94
CA TYR A 114 5.07 -3.18 -21.97
C TYR A 114 3.60 -2.79 -22.18
N ALA A 115 3.09 -3.03 -23.39
CA ALA A 115 1.68 -3.01 -23.75
C ALA A 115 1.05 -4.42 -23.64
N PRO A 116 -0.22 -4.52 -23.21
CA PRO A 116 -0.95 -5.78 -23.14
C PRO A 116 -1.35 -6.28 -24.54
N PRO A 117 -1.45 -7.60 -24.75
CA PRO A 117 -2.19 -8.17 -25.87
C PRO A 117 -3.64 -7.65 -25.83
N PRO A 118 -4.16 -7.04 -26.90
CA PRO A 118 -5.48 -6.41 -26.91
C PRO A 118 -6.63 -7.28 -26.39
N GLU A 119 -6.59 -8.58 -26.67
CA GLU A 119 -7.56 -9.58 -26.28
C GLU A 119 -7.59 -9.86 -24.76
N THR A 120 -6.53 -9.52 -24.03
CA THR A 120 -6.46 -9.75 -22.57
C THR A 120 -7.05 -8.59 -21.75
N VAL A 121 -7.21 -7.41 -22.36
CA VAL A 121 -7.65 -6.19 -21.66
C VAL A 121 -9.03 -6.33 -21.00
N PRO A 122 -10.06 -6.95 -21.63
CA PRO A 122 -11.34 -7.18 -20.97
C PRO A 122 -11.23 -7.99 -19.66
N ALA A 123 -10.49 -9.10 -19.69
CA ALA A 123 -10.31 -9.96 -18.51
C ALA A 123 -9.50 -9.24 -17.41
N LEU A 124 -8.52 -8.41 -17.80
CA LEU A 124 -7.78 -7.56 -16.87
C LEU A 124 -8.69 -6.51 -16.20
N LEU A 125 -9.59 -5.89 -16.96
CA LEU A 125 -10.56 -4.93 -16.43
C LEU A 125 -11.57 -5.61 -15.49
N ASP A 126 -12.01 -6.83 -15.79
CA ASP A 126 -12.87 -7.61 -14.91
C ASP A 126 -12.16 -7.98 -13.59
N ALA A 127 -10.88 -8.38 -13.66
CA ALA A 127 -10.07 -8.63 -12.48
C ALA A 127 -9.94 -7.36 -11.61
N ALA A 128 -9.64 -6.21 -12.21
CA ALA A 128 -9.55 -4.91 -11.53
C ALA A 128 -10.89 -4.37 -11.03
N ARG A 129 -12.01 -4.81 -11.62
CA ARG A 129 -13.35 -4.52 -11.11
C ARG A 129 -13.55 -5.19 -9.76
N GLY A 130 -13.23 -6.49 -9.67
CA GLY A 130 -13.35 -7.31 -8.46
C GLY A 130 -12.35 -6.99 -7.35
N ARG A 131 -11.15 -6.47 -7.71
CA ARG A 131 -10.06 -6.16 -6.79
C ARG A 131 -9.61 -4.70 -6.92
N THR A 132 -10.02 -3.86 -5.98
CA THR A 132 -9.75 -2.41 -6.03
C THR A 132 -8.27 -2.07 -5.88
N ASP A 133 -7.52 -2.88 -5.12
CA ASP A 133 -6.06 -2.83 -4.95
C ASP A 133 -5.30 -2.98 -6.28
N LEU A 134 -5.83 -3.78 -7.22
CA LEU A 134 -5.20 -4.00 -8.52
C LEU A 134 -5.39 -2.85 -9.51
N ARG A 135 -6.39 -1.98 -9.31
CA ARG A 135 -6.80 -0.99 -10.32
C ARG A 135 -5.66 -0.09 -10.80
N PRO A 136 -4.81 0.50 -9.95
CA PRO A 136 -3.75 1.39 -10.43
C PRO A 136 -2.78 0.68 -11.38
N ALA A 137 -2.26 -0.48 -10.98
CA ALA A 137 -1.31 -1.26 -11.77
C ALA A 137 -1.96 -1.85 -13.04
N ALA A 138 -3.20 -2.34 -12.93
CA ALA A 138 -3.95 -2.90 -14.06
C ALA A 138 -4.26 -1.83 -15.11
N LEU A 139 -4.62 -0.62 -14.71
CA LEU A 139 -4.94 0.47 -15.64
C LEU A 139 -3.70 1.08 -16.28
N MET A 140 -2.61 1.22 -15.50
CA MET A 140 -1.29 1.58 -16.04
C MET A 140 -0.88 0.59 -17.12
N PHE A 141 -1.04 -0.71 -16.86
CA PHE A 141 -0.72 -1.74 -17.83
C PHE A 141 -1.68 -1.71 -19.02
N ALA A 142 -2.99 -1.62 -18.79
CA ALA A 142 -4.01 -1.66 -19.83
C ALA A 142 -3.97 -0.50 -20.83
N GLY A 143 -3.41 0.66 -20.41
CA GLY A 143 -3.13 1.79 -21.29
C GLY A 143 -4.37 2.45 -21.91
N PRO A 144 -4.22 3.12 -23.07
CA PRO A 144 -5.30 3.85 -23.73
C PRO A 144 -6.52 2.98 -24.05
N ARG A 145 -6.31 1.70 -24.32
CA ARG A 145 -7.38 0.75 -24.69
C ARG A 145 -8.36 0.49 -23.54
N ALA A 146 -7.92 0.57 -22.28
CA ALA A 146 -8.83 0.47 -21.14
C ALA A 146 -9.85 1.60 -21.11
N VAL A 147 -9.41 2.84 -21.36
CA VAL A 147 -10.28 4.01 -21.39
C VAL A 147 -11.29 3.91 -22.53
N TRP A 148 -10.83 3.45 -23.70
CA TRP A 148 -11.70 3.20 -24.84
C TRP A 148 -12.78 2.14 -24.54
N LEU A 149 -12.38 0.97 -24.01
CA LEU A 149 -13.31 -0.10 -23.63
C LEU A 149 -14.30 0.34 -22.56
N ALA A 150 -13.86 1.13 -21.58
CA ALA A 150 -14.71 1.58 -20.49
C ALA A 150 -15.81 2.58 -20.91
N ARG A 151 -15.69 3.23 -22.08
CA ARG A 151 -16.79 4.01 -22.67
C ARG A 151 -17.88 3.12 -23.28
N LEU A 152 -17.52 1.89 -23.66
CA LEU A 152 -18.41 0.93 -24.31
C LEU A 152 -19.08 -0.01 -23.30
N ASN A 153 -18.51 -0.18 -22.11
CA ASN A 153 -19.04 -1.08 -21.07
C ASN A 153 -19.19 -0.35 -19.71
N PRO A 154 -20.43 -0.18 -19.20
CA PRO A 154 -20.70 0.46 -17.91
C PRO A 154 -19.98 -0.17 -16.72
N ASP A 155 -19.69 -1.47 -16.80
CA ASP A 155 -19.04 -2.23 -15.74
C ASP A 155 -17.59 -1.82 -15.48
N TRP A 156 -16.95 -1.21 -16.48
CA TRP A 156 -15.57 -0.76 -16.42
C TRP A 156 -15.43 0.76 -16.20
N ARG A 157 -16.49 1.47 -15.81
CA ARG A 157 -16.47 2.92 -15.56
C ARG A 157 -15.42 3.39 -14.54
N PHE A 158 -14.93 2.50 -13.68
CA PHE A 158 -13.82 2.82 -12.78
C PHE A 158 -12.53 3.17 -13.53
N ALA A 159 -12.32 2.60 -14.72
CA ALA A 159 -11.19 2.90 -15.59
C ALA A 159 -11.27 4.32 -16.14
N LEU A 160 -12.48 4.84 -16.39
CA LEU A 160 -12.66 6.26 -16.72
C LEU A 160 -12.23 7.12 -15.54
N ARG A 161 -12.69 6.81 -14.32
CA ARG A 161 -12.35 7.58 -13.10
C ARG A 161 -10.86 7.60 -12.75
N SER A 162 -10.13 6.58 -13.18
CA SER A 162 -8.73 6.34 -12.80
C SER A 162 -7.76 6.55 -13.97
N ALA A 163 -8.27 6.73 -15.19
CA ALA A 163 -7.48 7.23 -16.29
C ALA A 163 -6.98 8.63 -15.94
N PRO A 164 -5.81 9.05 -16.45
CA PRO A 164 -5.55 10.47 -16.65
C PRO A 164 -6.68 10.97 -17.56
N GLY A 165 -7.78 11.50 -17.01
CA GLY A 165 -8.95 11.86 -17.80
C GLY A 165 -10.34 11.56 -17.25
N GLY A 166 -10.55 10.90 -16.12
CA GLY A 166 -11.90 10.83 -15.54
C GLY A 166 -12.07 10.94 -14.03
N GLY A 167 -11.03 11.28 -13.28
CA GLY A 167 -10.97 12.65 -12.74
C GLY A 167 -10.25 13.49 -13.79
N ALA A 168 -10.67 14.73 -14.04
CA ALA A 168 -10.17 15.55 -15.15
C ALA A 168 -8.68 15.28 -15.43
N ALA A 169 -8.33 14.91 -16.67
CA ALA A 169 -6.96 14.59 -17.04
C ALA A 169 -6.07 15.69 -16.50
N LEU A 170 -5.19 15.35 -15.57
CA LEU A 170 -4.25 16.33 -15.06
C LEU A 170 -3.51 16.88 -16.28
N PRO A 171 -3.60 18.19 -16.54
CA PRO A 171 -2.96 18.77 -17.69
C PRO A 171 -1.47 18.46 -17.64
N PRO A 172 -0.82 18.22 -18.80
CA PRO A 172 0.62 18.15 -18.85
C PRO A 172 1.20 19.39 -18.17
N ALA A 173 2.28 19.23 -17.39
CA ALA A 173 2.92 20.36 -16.70
C ALA A 173 3.33 21.48 -17.68
N GLN A 174 3.53 21.13 -18.96
CA GLN A 174 3.85 22.03 -20.06
C GLN A 174 2.66 22.85 -20.60
N GLU A 175 1.45 22.68 -20.05
CA GLU A 175 0.25 23.43 -20.44
C GLU A 175 -0.25 24.33 -19.28
N PRO A 176 0.41 25.48 -19.02
CA PRO A 176 0.15 26.32 -17.84
C PRO A 176 -1.28 26.87 -17.79
N ASP A 177 -1.91 27.11 -18.94
CA ASP A 177 -3.30 27.59 -19.01
C ASP A 177 -4.29 26.54 -18.51
N ARG A 178 -4.13 25.27 -18.91
CA ARG A 178 -4.98 24.19 -18.39
C ARG A 178 -4.71 23.90 -16.92
N VAL A 179 -3.45 24.00 -16.47
CA VAL A 179 -3.12 23.89 -15.03
C VAL A 179 -3.86 24.96 -14.23
N ARG A 180 -3.81 26.22 -14.67
CA ARG A 180 -4.54 27.32 -14.04
C ARG A 180 -6.05 27.10 -14.06
N GLN A 181 -6.61 26.69 -15.19
CA GLN A 181 -8.03 26.41 -15.32
C GLN A 181 -8.47 25.31 -14.35
N LEU A 182 -7.76 24.18 -14.31
CA LEU A 182 -8.09 23.08 -13.40
C LEU A 182 -7.91 23.49 -11.93
N TRP A 183 -6.93 24.33 -11.61
CA TRP A 183 -6.74 24.83 -10.26
C TRP A 183 -7.89 25.73 -9.80
N GLN A 184 -8.43 26.57 -10.69
CA GLN A 184 -9.49 27.53 -10.38
C GLN A 184 -10.90 26.91 -10.42
N GLU A 185 -11.16 26.03 -11.38
CA GLU A 185 -12.50 25.48 -11.67
C GLU A 185 -12.68 24.03 -11.21
N GLY A 186 -11.58 23.33 -10.95
CA GLY A 186 -11.58 21.91 -10.64
C GLY A 186 -12.18 21.58 -9.28
N LEU A 187 -12.67 20.35 -9.16
CA LEU A 187 -13.13 19.81 -7.89
C LEU A 187 -11.95 19.72 -6.92
N PHE A 188 -12.24 19.78 -5.63
CA PHE A 188 -11.21 19.71 -4.57
C PHE A 188 -10.23 18.53 -4.73
N ALA A 189 -10.75 17.33 -5.01
CA ALA A 189 -9.92 16.14 -5.23
C ALA A 189 -9.01 16.26 -6.46
N GLU A 190 -9.48 16.93 -7.52
CA GLU A 190 -8.70 17.19 -8.74
C GLU A 190 -7.59 18.21 -8.47
N ARG A 191 -7.89 19.23 -7.66
CA ARG A 191 -6.91 20.23 -7.20
C ARG A 191 -5.82 19.61 -6.33
N VAL A 192 -6.17 18.72 -5.39
CA VAL A 192 -5.18 17.99 -4.57
C VAL A 192 -4.31 17.08 -5.44
N ALA A 193 -4.92 16.34 -6.37
CA ALA A 193 -4.19 15.50 -7.32
C ALA A 193 -3.25 16.31 -8.23
N LEU A 194 -3.72 17.46 -8.73
CA LEU A 194 -2.93 18.40 -9.53
C LEU A 194 -1.73 18.93 -8.74
N LEU A 195 -1.98 19.43 -7.52
CA LEU A 195 -0.94 19.96 -6.65
C LEU A 195 0.11 18.90 -6.34
N GLY A 196 -0.32 17.68 -5.99
CA GLY A 196 0.58 16.54 -5.76
C GLY A 196 1.42 16.17 -6.99
N ALA A 197 0.82 16.19 -8.19
CA ALA A 197 1.53 15.88 -9.43
C ALA A 197 2.57 16.95 -9.81
N ILE A 198 2.25 18.24 -9.64
CA ILE A 198 3.21 19.34 -9.85
C ILE A 198 4.32 19.24 -8.80
N ARG A 199 3.95 19.03 -7.53
CA ARG A 199 4.88 18.96 -6.40
C ARG A 199 5.94 17.86 -6.58
N ALA A 200 5.58 16.72 -7.13
CA ALA A 200 6.51 15.61 -7.41
C ALA A 200 7.58 15.94 -8.46
N ARG A 201 7.38 16.98 -9.29
CA ARG A 201 8.29 17.36 -10.38
C ARG A 201 8.98 18.70 -10.11
N GLU A 202 8.20 19.71 -9.74
CA GLU A 202 8.62 21.08 -9.54
C GLU A 202 8.05 21.60 -8.20
N PRO A 203 8.73 21.31 -7.09
CA PRO A 203 8.28 21.66 -5.74
C PRO A 203 7.91 23.14 -5.57
N GLY A 204 8.71 24.04 -6.16
CA GLY A 204 8.49 25.49 -6.13
C GLY A 204 7.22 25.92 -6.85
N ALA A 205 6.97 25.41 -8.07
CA ALA A 205 5.78 25.75 -8.85
C ALA A 205 4.49 25.34 -8.13
N ALA A 206 4.48 24.19 -7.44
CA ALA A 206 3.34 23.77 -6.62
C ALA A 206 3.08 24.73 -5.45
N ARG A 207 4.14 25.17 -4.75
CA ARG A 207 4.03 26.13 -3.65
C ARG A 207 3.51 27.48 -4.15
N GLU A 208 4.02 27.98 -5.28
CA GLU A 208 3.56 29.22 -5.90
C GLU A 208 2.09 29.14 -6.31
N LEU A 209 1.68 28.03 -6.93
CA LEU A 209 0.29 27.78 -7.29
C LEU A 209 -0.63 27.79 -6.04
N LEU A 210 -0.24 27.10 -4.97
CA LEU A 210 -0.99 27.08 -3.72
C LEU A 210 -1.10 28.48 -3.09
N ALA A 211 -0.01 29.25 -3.11
CA ALA A 211 0.00 30.60 -2.56
C ALA A 211 -1.02 31.54 -3.23
N THR A 212 -1.35 31.31 -4.52
CA THR A 212 -2.30 32.16 -5.27
C THR A 212 -3.72 32.17 -4.69
N THR A 213 -4.18 31.07 -4.07
CA THR A 213 -5.54 30.96 -3.54
C THR A 213 -5.59 30.78 -2.02
N TRP A 214 -4.45 30.62 -1.36
CA TRP A 214 -4.33 30.29 0.07
C TRP A 214 -5.22 31.15 1.00
N SER A 215 -5.30 32.46 0.79
CA SER A 215 -6.09 33.37 1.63
C SER A 215 -7.61 33.17 1.48
N THR A 216 -8.05 32.60 0.36
CA THR A 216 -9.47 32.37 0.02
C THR A 216 -9.96 30.97 0.35
N GLU A 217 -9.03 30.01 0.51
CA GLU A 217 -9.38 28.62 0.82
C GLU A 217 -9.98 28.46 2.23
N ARG A 218 -10.87 27.46 2.37
CA ARG A 218 -11.43 27.07 3.67
C ARG A 218 -10.36 26.37 4.51
N ALA A 219 -10.54 26.35 5.83
CA ALA A 219 -9.56 25.77 6.76
C ALA A 219 -9.26 24.29 6.50
N GLU A 220 -10.28 23.49 6.16
CA GLU A 220 -10.14 22.07 5.82
C GLU A 220 -9.39 21.87 4.51
N ASP A 221 -9.71 22.66 3.48
CA ASP A 221 -9.05 22.60 2.18
C ASP A 221 -7.55 22.98 2.31
N ARG A 222 -7.26 24.04 3.08
CA ARG A 222 -5.88 24.46 3.39
C ARG A 222 -5.07 23.37 4.10
N LEU A 223 -5.67 22.66 5.05
CA LEU A 223 -5.01 21.56 5.74
C LEU A 223 -4.53 20.48 4.77
N MET A 224 -5.39 20.09 3.83
CA MET A 224 -5.09 19.03 2.85
C MET A 224 -4.10 19.50 1.77
N PHE A 225 -4.17 20.75 1.33
CA PHE A 225 -3.18 21.31 0.42
C PHE A 225 -1.81 21.46 1.09
N LEU A 226 -1.78 21.87 2.36
CA LEU A 226 -0.55 21.96 3.15
C LEU A 226 0.08 20.57 3.35
N ASP A 227 -0.73 19.55 3.64
CA ASP A 227 -0.27 18.16 3.76
C ASP A 227 0.40 17.65 2.46
N SER A 228 -0.05 18.14 1.30
CA SER A 228 0.55 17.78 0.00
C SER A 228 2.01 18.24 -0.14
N LEU A 229 2.47 19.24 0.64
CA LEU A 229 3.85 19.73 0.62
C LEU A 229 4.86 18.75 1.25
N ARG A 230 4.41 17.71 1.97
CA ARG A 230 5.28 16.64 2.50
C ARG A 230 6.14 16.00 1.41
N THR A 231 5.58 15.84 0.22
CA THR A 231 6.31 15.32 -0.94
C THR A 231 7.30 16.38 -1.40
N GLY A 232 8.59 16.06 -1.44
CA GLY A 232 9.63 17.01 -1.88
C GLY A 232 9.84 18.20 -0.94
N LEU A 233 9.43 18.09 0.33
CA LEU A 233 9.62 19.13 1.35
C LEU A 233 11.09 19.58 1.41
N GLY A 234 11.31 20.90 1.34
CA GLY A 234 12.66 21.48 1.35
C GLY A 234 12.71 22.86 1.99
N PRO A 235 13.92 23.42 2.18
CA PRO A 235 14.13 24.71 2.86
C PRO A 235 13.40 25.87 2.18
N GLU A 236 13.23 25.82 0.85
CA GLU A 236 12.50 26.85 0.10
C GLU A 236 11.02 26.98 0.52
N ASP A 237 10.45 25.95 1.14
CA ASP A 237 9.05 25.98 1.62
C ASP A 237 8.91 26.73 2.95
N GLU A 238 10.00 26.97 3.67
CA GLU A 238 10.00 27.59 5.00
C GLU A 238 9.25 28.94 5.05
N PRO A 239 9.45 29.90 4.13
CA PRO A 239 8.74 31.18 4.19
C PRO A 239 7.21 31.01 4.13
N PHE A 240 6.72 30.07 3.30
CA PHE A 240 5.29 29.80 3.19
C PHE A 240 4.76 29.09 4.44
N LEU A 241 5.52 28.15 5.01
CA LEU A 241 5.13 27.45 6.23
C LEU A 241 5.13 28.35 7.47
N GLU A 242 6.09 29.28 7.59
CA GLU A 242 6.11 30.30 8.65
C GLU A 242 4.90 31.25 8.53
N GLN A 243 4.43 31.56 7.32
CA GLN A 243 3.15 32.24 7.14
C GLN A 243 1.99 31.38 7.62
N ALA A 244 1.96 30.08 7.28
CA ALA A 244 0.93 29.14 7.70
C ALA A 244 0.89 28.88 9.23
N LEU A 245 2.00 29.10 9.96
CA LEU A 245 2.01 29.10 11.43
C LEU A 245 1.14 30.20 12.05
N THR A 246 0.83 31.25 11.30
CA THR A 246 -0.04 32.34 11.78
C THR A 246 -1.52 32.13 11.43
N ASP A 247 -1.86 30.96 10.86
CA ASP A 247 -3.21 30.67 10.42
C ASP A 247 -4.24 30.67 11.56
N ARG A 248 -5.46 31.13 11.29
CA ARG A 248 -6.58 31.08 12.24
C ARG A 248 -6.93 29.65 12.70
N SER A 249 -6.77 28.66 11.84
CA SER A 249 -7.07 27.26 12.13
C SER A 249 -5.95 26.59 12.91
N ARG A 250 -6.27 26.03 14.07
CA ARG A 250 -5.32 25.28 14.90
C ARG A 250 -4.70 24.09 14.15
N ASN A 251 -5.48 23.38 13.34
CA ASN A 251 -4.99 22.21 12.60
C ASN A 251 -4.00 22.63 11.50
N VAL A 252 -4.26 23.74 10.83
CA VAL A 252 -3.33 24.29 9.80
C VAL A 252 -2.01 24.70 10.45
N ARG A 253 -2.05 25.40 11.60
CA ARG A 253 -0.84 25.74 12.37
C ARG A 253 -0.06 24.51 12.81
N ALA A 254 -0.74 23.49 13.33
CA ALA A 254 -0.11 22.27 13.78
C ALA A 254 0.60 21.53 12.64
N THR A 255 -0.04 21.40 11.47
CA THR A 255 0.59 20.79 10.29
C THR A 255 1.76 21.64 9.77
N ALA A 256 1.65 22.98 9.77
CA ALA A 256 2.76 23.85 9.40
C ALA A 256 3.97 23.67 10.34
N ALA A 257 3.74 23.62 11.65
CA ALA A 257 4.77 23.37 12.65
C ALA A 257 5.42 21.99 12.48
N GLU A 258 4.61 20.96 12.18
CA GLU A 258 5.09 19.61 11.91
C GLU A 258 6.02 19.57 10.69
N LEU A 259 5.64 20.22 9.59
CA LEU A 259 6.45 20.32 8.38
C LEU A 259 7.74 21.11 8.62
N LEU A 260 7.67 22.23 9.33
CA LEU A 260 8.87 23.00 9.69
C LEU A 260 9.81 22.20 10.60
N SER A 261 9.27 21.41 11.52
CA SER A 261 10.07 20.52 12.38
C SER A 261 10.72 19.37 11.62
N ALA A 262 10.22 19.03 10.43
CA ALA A 262 10.86 18.07 9.52
C ALA A 262 12.01 18.70 8.72
N LEU A 263 12.22 20.01 8.82
CA LEU A 263 13.32 20.76 8.24
C LEU A 263 14.30 21.18 9.36
N PRO A 264 15.39 20.42 9.61
CA PRO A 264 16.32 20.69 10.71
C PRO A 264 16.95 22.10 10.69
N GLY A 265 17.05 22.70 9.50
CA GLY A 265 17.57 24.06 9.30
C GLY A 265 16.57 25.19 9.50
N SER A 266 15.29 24.90 9.76
CA SER A 266 14.26 25.93 9.87
C SER A 266 14.39 26.76 11.15
N ALA A 267 13.91 27.99 11.10
CA ALA A 267 13.85 28.89 12.24
C ALA A 267 13.01 28.30 13.38
N LEU A 268 11.90 27.62 13.07
CA LEU A 268 11.11 26.91 14.08
C LEU A 268 11.93 25.82 14.76
N ALA A 269 12.64 24.99 13.98
CA ALA A 269 13.44 23.90 14.53
C ALA A 269 14.58 24.45 15.42
N ALA A 270 15.21 25.57 15.06
CA ALA A 270 16.17 26.26 15.91
C ALA A 270 15.53 26.76 17.24
N ARG A 271 14.32 27.33 17.20
CA ARG A 271 13.58 27.71 18.42
C ARG A 271 13.24 26.50 19.29
N MET A 272 12.89 25.36 18.68
CA MET A 272 12.65 24.10 19.39
C MET A 272 13.93 23.54 20.02
N ALA A 273 15.07 23.62 19.33
CA ALA A 273 16.37 23.22 19.86
C ALA A 273 16.73 23.96 21.15
N VAL A 274 16.49 25.28 21.20
CA VAL A 274 16.75 26.11 22.38
C VAL A 274 15.84 25.71 23.55
N ARG A 275 14.56 25.42 23.28
CA ARG A 275 13.59 25.01 24.31
C ARG A 275 13.83 23.58 24.82
N ALA A 276 13.97 22.61 23.93
CA ALA A 276 14.16 21.19 24.24
C ALA A 276 15.46 20.90 25.00
N GLY A 277 16.57 21.34 24.44
CA GLY A 277 17.17 22.51 25.01
C GLY A 277 17.29 22.60 26.53
N ALA A 278 16.80 23.72 27.05
CA ALA A 278 16.75 24.04 28.47
C ALA A 278 16.15 22.92 29.34
N CYS A 279 15.36 22.00 28.75
CA CYS A 279 14.75 20.89 29.48
C CYS A 279 15.66 19.68 29.69
N VAL A 280 16.69 19.45 28.87
CA VAL A 280 17.50 18.23 28.93
C VAL A 280 18.98 18.58 29.02
N ALA A 281 19.62 18.10 30.08
CA ALA A 281 21.04 18.32 30.35
C ALA A 281 21.72 17.03 30.84
N VAL A 282 23.05 17.00 30.72
CA VAL A 282 23.85 15.95 31.35
C VAL A 282 24.18 16.39 32.77
N ASP A 283 23.78 15.60 33.76
CA ASP A 283 24.22 15.75 35.13
C ASP A 283 25.57 15.04 35.32
N HIS A 284 26.61 15.85 35.60
CA HIS A 284 27.97 15.41 35.86
C HIS A 284 28.30 15.26 37.35
N THR A 285 27.36 15.58 38.25
CA THR A 285 27.59 15.52 39.69
C THR A 285 27.64 14.09 40.22
N ARG A 286 27.11 13.13 39.45
CA ARG A 286 27.18 11.70 39.73
C ARG A 286 28.41 11.08 39.09
N GLY A 287 28.93 10.00 39.69
CA GLY A 287 30.10 9.27 39.16
C GLY A 287 29.90 8.69 37.74
N THR A 288 28.64 8.48 37.34
CA THR A 288 28.25 8.13 35.97
C THR A 288 27.38 9.26 35.41
N PRO A 289 27.64 9.76 34.19
CA PRO A 289 26.81 10.78 33.58
C PRO A 289 25.38 10.25 33.38
N VAL A 290 24.40 11.05 33.78
CA VAL A 290 22.96 10.76 33.57
C VAL A 290 22.27 11.94 32.91
N LEU A 291 21.17 11.69 32.22
CA LEU A 291 20.32 12.75 31.68
C LEU A 291 19.34 13.23 32.75
N SER A 292 19.44 14.50 33.11
CA SER A 292 18.45 15.18 33.95
C SER A 292 17.45 15.92 33.07
N VAL A 293 16.19 15.85 33.45
CA VAL A 293 15.08 16.45 32.69
C VAL A 293 14.30 17.42 33.58
N GLU A 294 14.31 18.70 33.20
CA GLU A 294 13.45 19.73 33.78
C GLU A 294 12.38 20.12 32.75
N ALA A 295 11.24 19.43 32.82
CA ALA A 295 10.12 19.68 31.91
C ALA A 295 9.56 21.11 32.07
N PRO A 296 8.97 21.71 31.02
CA PRO A 296 8.41 23.06 31.10
C PRO A 296 7.35 23.18 32.21
N HIS A 297 7.33 24.29 32.95
CA HIS A 297 6.30 24.56 33.97
C HIS A 297 4.98 25.09 33.39
N GLN A 298 5.02 25.67 32.19
CA GLN A 298 3.87 26.21 31.48
C GLN A 298 4.09 26.09 29.97
N CYS A 299 3.00 26.07 29.20
CA CYS A 299 3.02 26.35 27.77
C CYS A 299 2.70 27.83 27.56
N ASP A 300 3.69 28.61 27.10
CA ASP A 300 3.50 30.03 26.83
C ASP A 300 2.90 30.29 25.43
N ALA A 301 2.51 31.54 25.16
CA ALA A 301 1.94 31.93 23.87
C ALA A 301 2.91 31.76 22.68
N ALA A 302 4.23 31.82 22.92
CA ALA A 302 5.22 31.60 21.88
C ALA A 302 5.34 30.10 21.53
N MET A 303 5.22 29.22 22.51
CA MET A 303 5.12 27.77 22.31
C MET A 303 3.86 27.41 21.52
N GLU A 304 2.70 27.98 21.88
CA GLU A 304 1.45 27.75 21.14
C GLU A 304 1.52 28.25 19.70
N ARG A 305 2.16 29.41 19.47
CA ARG A 305 2.42 29.93 18.12
C ARG A 305 3.29 28.96 17.31
N ASP A 306 4.30 28.36 17.93
CA ASP A 306 5.19 27.39 17.30
C ASP A 306 4.57 25.97 17.22
N GLY A 307 3.25 25.85 17.44
CA GLY A 307 2.51 24.61 17.24
C GLY A 307 2.48 23.66 18.44
N VAL A 308 3.04 24.05 19.59
CA VAL A 308 2.92 23.26 20.82
C VAL A 308 1.47 23.31 21.30
N VAL A 309 0.87 22.15 21.45
CA VAL A 309 -0.48 22.02 21.98
C VAL A 309 -0.44 22.16 23.50
N ALA A 310 -1.11 23.18 24.04
CA ALA A 310 -1.18 23.41 25.48
C ALA A 310 -1.94 22.29 26.22
N LYS A 311 -3.15 21.93 25.78
CA LYS A 311 -3.99 20.94 26.47
C LYS A 311 -3.54 19.52 26.19
N ALA A 312 -3.08 18.81 27.23
CA ALA A 312 -2.72 17.40 27.14
C ALA A 312 -3.96 16.49 26.89
N PRO A 313 -3.79 15.36 26.19
CA PRO A 313 -4.80 14.31 26.13
C PRO A 313 -5.15 13.75 27.51
N ALA A 314 -6.35 13.18 27.65
CA ALA A 314 -6.77 12.55 28.90
C ALA A 314 -5.79 11.44 29.32
N GLY A 315 -5.42 11.42 30.60
CA GLY A 315 -4.49 10.44 31.17
C GLY A 315 -3.01 10.77 30.99
N ARG A 316 -2.65 11.91 30.38
CA ARG A 316 -1.25 12.35 30.22
C ARG A 316 -0.97 13.61 31.02
N GLY A 317 0.16 13.64 31.74
CA GLY A 317 0.59 14.84 32.47
C GLY A 317 1.01 15.96 31.52
N GLU A 318 0.62 17.19 31.82
CA GLU A 318 0.88 18.36 30.96
C GLU A 318 2.37 18.62 30.73
N ARG A 319 3.19 18.53 31.79
CA ARG A 319 4.65 18.71 31.72
C ARG A 319 5.31 17.71 30.75
N SER A 320 4.92 16.44 30.85
CA SER A 320 5.37 15.36 29.95
C SER A 320 4.92 15.61 28.51
N TRP A 321 3.67 16.06 28.33
CA TRP A 321 3.11 16.39 27.03
C TRP A 321 3.84 17.55 26.34
N TRP A 322 4.21 18.61 27.06
CA TRP A 322 4.97 19.73 26.49
C TRP A 322 6.41 19.34 26.21
N LEU A 323 7.09 18.64 27.12
CA LEU A 323 8.44 18.12 26.91
C LEU A 323 8.52 17.26 25.64
N GLY A 324 7.61 16.30 25.51
CA GLY A 324 7.59 15.38 24.37
C GLY A 324 7.44 16.11 23.04
N GLN A 325 6.60 17.16 22.97
CA GLN A 325 6.44 17.97 21.76
C GLN A 325 7.69 18.80 21.43
N LEU A 326 8.33 19.40 22.44
CA LEU A 326 9.55 20.19 22.25
C LEU A 326 10.71 19.33 21.74
N VAL A 327 10.92 18.16 22.38
CA VAL A 327 11.98 17.22 22.00
C VAL A 327 11.72 16.64 20.61
N GLU A 328 10.47 16.29 20.29
CA GLU A 328 10.08 15.77 18.98
C GLU A 328 10.29 16.79 17.85
N ALA A 329 10.11 18.07 18.15
CA ALA A 329 10.25 19.16 17.19
C ALA A 329 11.69 19.70 17.07
N ALA A 330 12.60 19.28 17.95
CA ALA A 330 13.99 19.72 17.93
C ALA A 330 14.82 18.94 16.89
N PRO A 331 15.72 19.61 16.14
CA PRO A 331 16.68 18.95 15.26
C PRO A 331 17.54 17.94 16.01
N LEU A 332 17.60 16.71 15.51
CA LEU A 332 18.37 15.65 16.17
C LEU A 332 19.87 15.94 16.21
N GLY A 333 20.38 16.64 15.20
CA GLY A 333 21.79 17.09 15.14
C GLY A 333 22.21 18.06 16.24
N THR A 334 21.28 18.59 17.04
CA THR A 334 21.61 19.50 18.17
C THR A 334 22.05 18.74 19.42
N TRP A 335 21.62 17.49 19.58
CA TRP A 335 21.84 16.69 20.79
C TRP A 335 23.32 16.32 21.02
N PRO A 336 24.12 15.89 20.01
CA PRO A 336 25.53 15.57 20.24
C PRO A 336 26.29 16.74 20.88
N GLY A 337 26.19 17.95 20.31
CA GLY A 337 26.84 19.14 20.87
C GLY A 337 26.33 19.49 22.27
N ARG A 338 25.02 19.39 22.49
CA ARG A 338 24.41 19.71 23.78
C ARG A 338 24.78 18.72 24.88
N LEU A 339 24.92 17.45 24.54
CA LEU A 339 25.12 16.35 25.47
C LEU A 339 26.58 15.87 25.47
N GLY A 340 27.52 16.79 25.30
CA GLY A 340 28.95 16.56 25.52
C GLY A 340 29.68 15.82 24.41
N GLY A 341 29.27 15.99 23.15
CA GLY A 341 29.90 15.39 21.97
C GLY A 341 29.57 13.91 21.75
N ARG A 342 28.58 13.38 22.45
CA ARG A 342 28.18 11.97 22.37
C ARG A 342 27.52 11.64 21.03
N THR A 343 27.82 10.44 20.54
CA THR A 343 27.09 9.84 19.42
C THR A 343 25.64 9.55 19.83
N PRO A 344 24.70 9.42 18.88
CA PRO A 344 23.31 9.05 19.18
C PRO A 344 23.20 7.78 20.04
N ARG A 345 24.05 6.77 19.77
CA ARG A 345 24.09 5.52 20.54
C ARG A 345 24.51 5.75 21.99
N GLU A 346 25.55 6.55 22.22
CA GLU A 346 26.00 6.89 23.56
C GLU A 346 24.95 7.73 24.31
N THR A 347 24.27 8.65 23.61
CA THR A 347 23.20 9.45 24.18
C THR A 347 22.01 8.62 24.62
N VAL A 348 21.52 7.70 23.76
CA VAL A 348 20.39 6.80 24.07
C VAL A 348 20.74 5.82 25.19
N ALA A 349 22.03 5.48 25.37
CA ALA A 349 22.48 4.59 26.42
C ALA A 349 22.62 5.27 27.81
N LEU A 350 22.51 6.61 27.90
CA LEU A 350 22.59 7.30 29.19
C LEU A 350 21.34 7.01 30.02
N PRO A 351 21.48 6.68 31.32
CA PRO A 351 20.35 6.60 32.22
C PRO A 351 19.66 7.97 32.31
N VAL A 352 18.32 7.97 32.34
CA VAL A 352 17.52 9.19 32.50
C VAL A 352 16.91 9.21 33.90
N THR A 353 16.99 10.34 34.60
CA THR A 353 16.43 10.47 35.95
C THR A 353 14.91 10.57 35.94
N ASP A 354 14.31 10.33 37.12
CA ASP A 354 12.90 10.63 37.44
C ASP A 354 11.88 10.03 36.45
N ASP A 355 12.17 8.83 35.95
CA ASP A 355 11.33 8.05 35.02
C ASP A 355 11.02 8.75 33.68
N TRP A 356 11.83 9.73 33.27
CA TRP A 356 11.65 10.46 32.01
C TRP A 356 12.10 9.69 30.75
N GLN A 357 12.78 8.55 30.91
CA GLN A 357 13.39 7.79 29.80
C GLN A 357 12.38 7.47 28.69
N GLY A 358 11.20 6.97 29.06
CA GLY A 358 10.16 6.58 28.10
C GLY A 358 9.67 7.76 27.25
N GLU A 359 9.43 8.92 27.88
CA GLU A 359 8.96 10.11 27.16
C GLU A 359 10.06 10.67 26.23
N LEU A 360 11.30 10.72 26.71
CA LEU A 360 12.43 11.24 25.95
C LEU A 360 12.72 10.36 24.72
N HIS A 361 12.80 9.03 24.91
CA HIS A 361 13.05 8.09 23.82
C HIS A 361 11.90 8.08 22.83
N ALA A 362 10.65 8.14 23.28
CA ALA A 362 9.49 8.21 22.39
C ALA A 362 9.52 9.49 21.54
N ALA A 363 9.90 10.63 22.13
CA ALA A 363 10.03 11.89 21.40
C ALA A 363 11.18 11.85 20.38
N TRP A 364 12.34 11.28 20.74
CA TRP A 364 13.44 11.06 19.79
C TRP A 364 13.07 10.08 18.67
N CYS A 365 12.26 9.05 18.95
CA CYS A 365 11.77 8.13 17.92
C CYS A 365 10.92 8.88 16.88
N ARG A 366 9.99 9.72 17.33
CA ARG A 366 9.16 10.53 16.43
C ARG A 366 9.99 11.55 15.65
N ALA A 367 10.99 12.18 16.30
CA ALA A 367 11.93 13.08 15.62
C ALA A 367 12.75 12.36 14.54
N ALA A 368 13.26 11.15 14.83
CA ALA A 368 14.06 10.35 13.89
C ALA A 368 13.25 9.96 12.66
N VAL A 369 12.00 9.54 12.84
CA VAL A 369 11.07 9.24 11.73
C VAL A 369 10.76 10.51 10.92
N ARG A 370 10.48 11.62 11.60
CA ARG A 370 10.10 12.89 10.96
C ARG A 370 11.25 13.48 10.13
N GLN A 371 12.46 13.48 10.67
CA GLN A 371 13.66 14.02 10.04
C GLN A 371 14.35 13.01 9.11
N ARG A 372 13.85 11.75 9.08
CA ARG A 372 14.45 10.61 8.36
C ARG A 372 15.94 10.40 8.73
N ASP A 373 16.25 10.50 10.01
CA ASP A 373 17.60 10.37 10.54
C ASP A 373 17.91 8.90 10.86
N ALA A 374 18.68 8.24 9.97
CA ALA A 374 19.01 6.83 10.11
C ALA A 374 19.97 6.55 11.28
N GLU A 375 20.84 7.49 11.66
CA GLU A 375 21.79 7.27 12.76
C GLU A 375 21.08 7.22 14.11
N TRP A 376 20.16 8.14 14.33
CA TRP A 376 19.28 8.12 15.50
C TRP A 376 18.33 6.93 15.49
N ALA A 377 17.79 6.57 14.33
CA ALA A 377 16.93 5.38 14.23
C ALA A 377 17.68 4.11 14.66
N ARG A 378 18.93 3.91 14.22
CA ARG A 378 19.78 2.79 14.68
C ARG A 378 19.99 2.79 16.19
N ALA A 379 20.33 3.95 16.75
CA ALA A 379 20.59 4.10 18.18
C ALA A 379 19.35 3.74 19.01
N LEU A 380 18.16 4.20 18.58
CA LEU A 380 16.89 3.97 19.25
C LEU A 380 16.33 2.55 19.05
N LEU A 381 16.57 1.94 17.88
CA LEU A 381 16.24 0.54 17.63
C LEU A 381 17.10 -0.40 18.48
N GLY A 382 18.37 -0.06 18.65
CA GLY A 382 19.33 -0.86 19.41
C GLY A 382 19.62 -2.21 18.76
N SER A 383 20.16 -3.14 19.57
CA SER A 383 20.45 -4.50 19.10
C SER A 383 19.14 -5.29 18.91
N PRO A 384 18.95 -5.97 17.76
CA PRO A 384 17.77 -6.77 17.52
C PRO A 384 17.65 -7.99 18.46
N SER A 385 18.74 -8.37 19.14
CA SER A 385 18.77 -9.47 20.11
C SER A 385 18.63 -9.01 21.57
N ALA A 386 18.44 -7.72 21.81
CA ALA A 386 18.30 -7.22 23.18
C ALA A 386 17.00 -7.77 23.82
N PRO A 387 17.02 -8.27 25.06
CA PRO A 387 15.80 -8.75 25.74
C PRO A 387 14.71 -7.68 25.80
N GLU A 388 15.13 -6.43 26.00
CA GLU A 388 14.28 -5.25 26.02
C GLU A 388 13.66 -4.92 24.64
N ALA A 389 14.14 -5.51 23.55
CA ALA A 389 13.53 -5.34 22.24
C ALA A 389 12.18 -6.07 22.12
N GLY A 390 11.89 -7.07 22.96
CA GLY A 390 10.61 -7.80 22.98
C GLY A 390 9.80 -7.67 24.28
N GLY A 391 10.32 -6.95 25.30
CA GLY A 391 9.75 -6.92 26.65
C GLY A 391 8.80 -5.75 26.97
N PRO A 392 8.14 -5.78 28.14
CA PRO A 392 7.36 -4.64 28.66
C PRO A 392 8.24 -3.41 28.86
N GLY A 393 7.90 -2.28 28.24
CA GLY A 393 8.71 -1.04 28.26
C GLY A 393 9.50 -0.77 26.99
N ALA A 394 9.50 -1.70 26.04
CA ALA A 394 10.08 -1.51 24.72
C ALA A 394 9.28 -0.51 23.87
N VAL A 395 9.95 0.16 22.93
CA VAL A 395 9.31 0.96 21.86
C VAL A 395 8.21 0.13 21.20
N SER A 396 7.03 0.69 20.95
CA SER A 396 5.94 -0.11 20.38
C SER A 396 6.34 -0.72 19.02
N LEU A 397 5.77 -1.87 18.65
CA LEU A 397 6.10 -2.53 17.38
C LEU A 397 5.80 -1.62 16.16
N ALA A 398 4.76 -0.79 16.27
CA ALA A 398 4.41 0.21 15.27
C ALA A 398 5.44 1.34 15.17
N GLU A 399 6.02 1.80 16.27
CA GLU A 399 7.11 2.79 16.26
C GLU A 399 8.40 2.18 15.70
N ARG A 400 8.72 0.93 16.05
CA ARG A 400 9.84 0.20 15.44
C ARG A 400 9.70 0.09 13.93
N ALA A 401 8.51 -0.28 13.44
CA ALA A 401 8.24 -0.34 12.01
C ALA A 401 8.49 1.00 11.31
N LYS A 402 8.14 2.13 11.96
CA LYS A 402 8.42 3.47 11.43
C LYS A 402 9.92 3.80 11.43
N LEU A 403 10.64 3.48 12.51
CA LEU A 403 12.09 3.67 12.61
C LEU A 403 12.84 2.86 11.56
N LEU A 404 12.50 1.58 11.42
CA LEU A 404 13.01 0.71 10.35
C LEU A 404 12.77 1.30 8.96
N GLY A 405 11.64 1.99 8.77
CA GLY A 405 11.32 2.73 7.55
C GLY A 405 12.33 3.80 7.15
N THR A 406 13.16 4.29 8.09
CA THR A 406 14.21 5.30 7.86
C THR A 406 15.55 4.70 7.43
N LEU A 407 15.78 3.42 7.71
CA LEU A 407 17.01 2.71 7.31
C LEU A 407 16.93 2.32 5.83
N ASP A 408 18.07 2.04 5.21
CA ASP A 408 18.07 1.45 3.87
C ASP A 408 17.45 0.02 3.87
N GLY A 409 17.23 -0.53 2.67
CA GLY A 409 16.53 -1.81 2.51
C GLY A 409 17.29 -2.99 3.10
N ASP A 410 18.63 -3.00 2.99
CA ASP A 410 19.48 -4.11 3.40
C ASP A 410 19.69 -4.09 4.91
N GLU A 411 20.02 -2.93 5.47
CA GLU A 411 20.17 -2.72 6.91
C GLU A 411 18.87 -3.07 7.65
N ARG A 412 17.73 -2.65 7.11
CA ARG A 412 16.40 -2.99 7.64
C ARG A 412 16.16 -4.50 7.64
N ALA A 413 16.51 -5.17 6.55
CA ALA A 413 16.34 -6.61 6.41
C ALA A 413 17.23 -7.37 7.40
N GLU A 414 18.48 -6.94 7.59
CA GLU A 414 19.40 -7.53 8.58
C GLU A 414 18.88 -7.37 10.01
N TRP A 415 18.39 -6.18 10.37
CA TRP A 415 17.86 -5.94 11.71
C TRP A 415 16.64 -6.82 11.99
N VAL A 416 15.68 -6.88 11.06
CA VAL A 416 14.48 -7.72 11.21
C VAL A 416 14.83 -9.21 11.22
N ALA A 417 15.82 -9.65 10.44
CA ALA A 417 16.33 -11.02 10.48
C ALA A 417 16.86 -11.40 11.86
N GLY A 418 17.69 -10.53 12.47
CA GLY A 418 18.19 -10.74 13.83
C GLY A 418 17.08 -10.76 14.88
N PHE A 419 16.06 -9.91 14.70
CA PHE A 419 14.91 -9.84 15.60
C PHE A 419 14.08 -11.13 15.54
N ILE A 420 13.82 -11.65 14.33
CA ILE A 420 13.15 -12.95 14.13
C ILE A 420 13.96 -14.08 14.77
N GLY A 421 15.28 -14.09 14.59
CA GLY A 421 16.14 -15.13 15.18
C GLY A 421 16.11 -15.16 16.71
N THR A 422 15.85 -14.01 17.36
CA THR A 422 15.85 -13.91 18.82
C THR A 422 14.44 -14.04 19.43
N HIS A 423 13.45 -13.40 18.83
CA HIS A 423 12.09 -13.26 19.38
C HIS A 423 11.04 -14.10 18.65
N GLY A 424 11.38 -14.69 17.51
CA GLY A 424 10.48 -15.51 16.70
C GLY A 424 9.57 -14.71 15.77
N LEU A 425 8.85 -15.43 14.91
CA LEU A 425 8.01 -14.84 13.86
C LEU A 425 6.76 -14.13 14.39
N SER A 426 6.17 -14.62 15.48
CA SER A 426 4.93 -14.06 16.04
C SER A 426 5.10 -12.58 16.43
N GLU A 427 6.26 -12.22 16.99
CA GLU A 427 6.59 -10.86 17.39
C GLU A 427 7.02 -9.97 16.21
N ALA A 428 7.50 -10.57 15.11
CA ALA A 428 8.06 -9.85 13.97
C ALA A 428 7.05 -9.53 12.86
N PHE A 429 5.83 -10.07 12.92
CA PHE A 429 4.87 -10.04 11.80
C PHE A 429 4.63 -8.63 11.22
N GLN A 430 4.46 -7.62 12.08
CA GLN A 430 4.25 -6.23 11.61
C GLN A 430 5.51 -5.62 10.97
N LEU A 431 6.70 -6.06 11.37
CA LEU A 431 7.98 -5.57 10.85
C LEU A 431 8.25 -6.08 9.43
N LEU A 432 7.77 -7.29 9.11
CA LEU A 432 7.84 -7.84 7.76
C LEU A 432 7.14 -6.95 6.72
N GLY A 433 6.09 -6.24 7.12
CA GLY A 433 5.30 -5.35 6.26
C GLY A 433 6.02 -4.07 5.83
N VAL A 434 7.09 -3.67 6.53
CA VAL A 434 7.91 -2.50 6.17
C VAL A 434 9.19 -2.86 5.41
N CYS A 435 9.48 -4.15 5.23
CA CYS A 435 10.69 -4.57 4.53
C CYS A 435 10.55 -4.39 3.01
N ALA A 436 11.67 -4.06 2.34
CA ALA A 436 11.71 -3.99 0.88
C ALA A 436 11.34 -5.35 0.26
N VAL A 437 10.73 -5.32 -0.93
CA VAL A 437 10.35 -6.52 -1.68
C VAL A 437 11.10 -6.56 -3.02
N PRO A 438 11.68 -7.71 -3.42
CA PRO A 438 11.80 -8.94 -2.63
C PRO A 438 12.64 -8.76 -1.35
N TRP A 439 12.39 -9.60 -0.35
CA TRP A 439 13.15 -9.59 0.90
C TRP A 439 14.61 -9.96 0.61
N ALA A 440 15.53 -9.14 1.12
CA ALA A 440 16.95 -9.44 1.03
C ALA A 440 17.27 -10.78 1.70
N ALA A 441 18.34 -11.42 1.23
CA ALA A 441 18.67 -12.80 1.59
C ALA A 441 18.75 -13.06 3.11
N PRO A 442 19.31 -12.17 3.97
CA PRO A 442 19.29 -12.39 5.43
C PRO A 442 17.89 -12.54 6.02
N LEU A 443 16.96 -11.66 5.61
CA LEU A 443 15.56 -11.71 6.07
C LEU A 443 14.83 -12.94 5.55
N GLY A 444 14.99 -13.23 4.26
CA GLY A 444 14.39 -14.42 3.66
C GLY A 444 14.84 -15.69 4.38
N ARG A 445 16.14 -15.80 4.69
CA ARG A 445 16.68 -16.92 5.44
C ARG A 445 16.10 -17.02 6.84
N ALA A 446 16.06 -15.93 7.59
CA ALA A 446 15.52 -15.91 8.95
C ALA A 446 14.05 -16.31 9.01
N VAL A 447 13.23 -15.90 8.03
CA VAL A 447 11.83 -16.32 7.95
C VAL A 447 11.71 -17.82 7.68
N VAL A 448 12.46 -18.35 6.71
CA VAL A 448 12.45 -19.79 6.39
C VAL A 448 12.94 -20.61 7.59
N ASP A 449 14.00 -20.17 8.25
CA ASP A 449 14.58 -20.85 9.41
C ASP A 449 13.58 -20.85 10.58
N ALA A 450 12.89 -19.74 10.85
CA ALA A 450 11.89 -19.67 11.91
C ALA A 450 10.63 -20.49 11.60
N LEU A 451 10.20 -20.59 10.33
CA LEU A 451 9.14 -21.51 9.92
C LEU A 451 9.57 -22.97 10.10
N ASN A 452 10.83 -23.29 9.79
CA ASN A 452 11.39 -24.63 10.00
C ASN A 452 11.46 -24.98 11.49
N ILE A 453 11.91 -24.06 12.35
CA ILE A 453 11.90 -24.23 13.80
C ILE A 453 10.48 -24.49 14.31
N ALA A 454 9.48 -23.75 13.82
CA ALA A 454 8.09 -23.97 14.19
C ALA A 454 7.56 -25.35 13.74
N ARG A 455 7.97 -25.81 12.55
CA ARG A 455 7.70 -27.17 12.07
C ARG A 455 8.29 -28.22 13.01
N ASP A 456 9.57 -28.10 13.33
CA ASP A 456 10.30 -29.08 14.15
C ASP A 456 9.82 -29.08 15.62
N ALA A 457 9.23 -27.97 16.06
CA ALA A 457 8.52 -27.85 17.35
C ALA A 457 7.11 -28.46 17.35
N GLY A 458 6.62 -29.00 16.23
CA GLY A 458 5.30 -29.64 16.13
C GLY A 458 4.13 -28.66 16.06
N SER A 459 4.39 -27.37 15.78
CA SER A 459 3.33 -26.38 15.55
C SER A 459 2.58 -26.68 14.26
N TYR A 460 1.36 -26.16 14.11
CA TYR A 460 0.63 -26.28 12.85
C TYR A 460 0.90 -25.11 11.90
N PRO A 461 0.98 -25.34 10.57
CA PRO A 461 1.26 -24.28 9.59
C PRO A 461 0.20 -23.17 9.53
N TRP A 462 -1.06 -23.44 9.87
CA TRP A 462 -2.13 -22.42 9.77
C TRP A 462 -1.88 -21.24 10.72
N SER A 463 -1.22 -21.48 11.85
CA SER A 463 -0.81 -20.45 12.82
C SER A 463 0.14 -19.44 12.19
N PHE A 464 0.83 -19.84 11.11
CA PHE A 464 1.77 -19.02 10.36
C PHE A 464 1.24 -18.63 8.97
N SER A 465 -0.06 -18.83 8.69
CA SER A 465 -0.64 -18.58 7.36
C SER A 465 -0.46 -17.13 6.87
N GLY A 466 -0.46 -16.15 7.76
CA GLY A 466 -0.14 -14.76 7.44
C GLY A 466 1.30 -14.57 6.96
N VAL A 467 2.26 -15.17 7.68
CA VAL A 467 3.69 -15.14 7.32
C VAL A 467 3.93 -15.91 6.02
N MET A 468 3.33 -17.08 5.86
CA MET A 468 3.42 -17.88 4.63
C MET A 468 2.92 -17.11 3.42
N GLY A 469 1.77 -16.44 3.53
CA GLY A 469 1.25 -15.59 2.45
C GLY A 469 2.15 -14.39 2.14
N LEU A 470 2.86 -13.84 3.15
CA LEU A 470 3.90 -12.84 2.90
C LEU A 470 5.12 -13.46 2.21
N ALA A 471 5.61 -14.62 2.66
CA ALA A 471 6.76 -15.30 2.06
C ALA A 471 6.51 -15.66 0.58
N GLU A 472 5.30 -16.13 0.25
CA GLU A 472 4.89 -16.42 -1.14
C GLU A 472 5.05 -15.19 -2.06
N ARG A 473 4.76 -13.98 -1.55
CA ARG A 473 4.85 -12.71 -2.31
C ARG A 473 6.20 -12.00 -2.22
N CYS A 474 6.89 -12.14 -1.09
CA CYS A 474 8.02 -11.29 -0.74
C CYS A 474 9.37 -12.02 -0.76
N LEU A 475 9.42 -13.34 -0.55
CA LEU A 475 10.70 -14.06 -0.58
C LEU A 475 11.35 -13.96 -1.96
N ASP A 476 12.68 -13.89 -2.01
CA ASP A 476 13.40 -13.90 -3.27
C ASP A 476 13.20 -15.26 -3.99
N PRO A 477 12.85 -15.27 -5.30
CA PRO A 477 12.74 -16.51 -6.05
C PRO A 477 13.99 -17.41 -6.02
N SER A 478 15.19 -16.86 -5.79
CA SER A 478 16.43 -17.64 -5.67
C SER A 478 16.44 -18.60 -4.47
N GLU A 479 15.61 -18.36 -3.46
CA GLU A 479 15.51 -19.21 -2.27
C GLU A 479 14.73 -20.52 -2.51
N ALA A 480 14.16 -20.71 -3.71
CA ALA A 480 13.34 -21.89 -4.02
C ALA A 480 14.06 -23.23 -3.77
N SER A 481 15.35 -23.32 -4.13
CA SER A 481 16.15 -24.54 -3.94
C SER A 481 16.41 -24.85 -2.46
N ARG A 482 16.42 -23.83 -1.59
CA ARG A 482 16.62 -24.02 -0.15
C ARG A 482 15.43 -24.73 0.50
N LEU A 483 14.24 -24.56 -0.07
CA LEU A 483 13.01 -25.19 0.41
C LEU A 483 12.93 -26.68 0.09
N ASP A 484 13.74 -27.20 -0.84
CA ASP A 484 13.72 -28.62 -1.22
C ASP A 484 14.07 -29.54 -0.04
N GLY A 485 14.98 -29.09 0.83
CA GLY A 485 15.31 -29.80 2.08
C GLY A 485 14.18 -29.79 3.11
N LEU A 486 13.15 -28.96 2.95
CA LEU A 486 12.04 -28.80 3.88
C LEU A 486 10.77 -29.57 3.47
N LEU A 487 10.82 -30.30 2.36
CA LEU A 487 9.70 -31.09 1.84
C LEU A 487 9.54 -32.44 2.55
N ALA A 488 10.56 -32.90 3.28
CA ALA A 488 10.49 -34.13 4.06
C ALA A 488 9.50 -33.99 5.22
N ILE A 489 8.73 -35.04 5.49
CA ILE A 489 7.85 -35.12 6.65
C ILE A 489 8.74 -35.45 7.87
N PRO A 490 8.79 -34.58 8.90
CA PRO A 490 9.56 -34.86 10.11
C PRO A 490 8.92 -35.99 10.93
N ASP A 491 9.72 -36.72 11.71
CA ASP A 491 9.23 -37.74 12.63
C ASP A 491 8.25 -37.13 13.65
N GLU A 492 7.11 -37.79 13.85
CA GLU A 492 6.09 -37.31 14.79
C GLU A 492 6.57 -37.50 16.25
N ARG A 493 6.70 -36.39 16.99
CA ARG A 493 6.98 -36.39 18.42
C ARG A 493 5.69 -36.64 19.22
N GLU A 494 5.79 -37.22 20.42
CA GLU A 494 4.62 -37.48 21.29
C GLU A 494 3.81 -36.22 21.61
N ASP A 495 4.47 -35.06 21.70
CA ASP A 495 3.83 -33.76 21.96
C ASP A 495 3.44 -33.01 20.67
N ALA A 496 3.70 -33.58 19.49
CA ALA A 496 3.38 -32.93 18.22
C ALA A 496 1.89 -33.03 17.92
N SER A 497 1.38 -32.03 17.20
CA SER A 497 0.00 -32.11 16.75
C SER A 497 -0.16 -33.16 15.62
N PRO A 498 -1.13 -34.09 15.69
CA PRO A 498 -1.24 -35.21 14.75
C PRO A 498 -1.32 -34.76 13.29
N GLY A 499 -0.47 -35.28 12.40
CA GLY A 499 -0.48 -34.96 10.97
C GLY A 499 0.11 -33.58 10.59
N ALA A 500 0.60 -32.79 11.56
CA ALA A 500 1.20 -31.47 11.29
C ALA A 500 2.37 -31.53 10.30
N GLY A 501 3.19 -32.59 10.35
CA GLY A 501 4.33 -32.79 9.46
C GLY A 501 3.95 -32.85 7.98
N GLY A 502 2.85 -33.55 7.64
CA GLY A 502 2.33 -33.61 6.28
C GLY A 502 1.85 -32.25 5.77
N TYR A 503 1.14 -31.48 6.61
CA TYR A 503 0.69 -30.14 6.24
C TYR A 503 1.86 -29.15 6.06
N TRP A 504 2.94 -29.29 6.83
CA TRP A 504 4.16 -28.50 6.62
C TRP A 504 4.84 -28.83 5.30
N ALA A 505 4.96 -30.12 4.95
CA ALA A 505 5.50 -30.54 3.66
C ALA A 505 4.69 -29.95 2.49
N GLU A 506 3.36 -30.01 2.56
CA GLU A 506 2.49 -29.38 1.56
C GLU A 506 2.67 -27.85 1.48
N ALA A 507 2.79 -27.19 2.64
CA ALA A 507 2.96 -25.73 2.72
C ALA A 507 4.30 -25.29 2.11
N PHE A 508 5.41 -25.98 2.42
CA PHE A 508 6.72 -25.70 1.82
C PHE A 508 6.76 -26.06 0.33
N GLN A 509 6.08 -27.13 -0.08
CA GLN A 509 5.95 -27.48 -1.49
C GLN A 509 5.21 -26.40 -2.27
N ARG A 510 4.11 -25.87 -1.73
CA ARG A 510 3.38 -24.75 -2.34
C ARG A 510 4.28 -23.52 -2.43
N LEU A 511 4.95 -23.14 -1.35
CA LEU A 511 5.87 -21.99 -1.33
C LEU A 511 6.96 -22.15 -2.40
N GLY A 512 7.65 -23.29 -2.45
CA GLY A 512 8.69 -23.55 -3.45
C GLY A 512 8.17 -23.53 -4.89
N THR A 513 6.97 -24.06 -5.13
CA THR A 513 6.31 -24.00 -6.45
C THR A 513 5.98 -22.56 -6.84
N THR A 514 5.48 -21.75 -5.89
CA THR A 514 5.19 -20.32 -6.10
C THR A 514 6.47 -19.54 -6.45
N LEU A 515 7.58 -19.79 -5.77
CA LEU A 515 8.85 -19.10 -6.04
C LEU A 515 9.41 -19.43 -7.42
N ARG A 516 9.39 -20.70 -7.82
CA ARG A 516 9.80 -21.12 -9.18
C ARG A 516 8.92 -20.48 -10.26
N LEU A 517 7.61 -20.39 -10.00
CA LEU A 517 6.69 -19.72 -10.90
C LEU A 517 7.02 -18.21 -11.01
N ARG A 518 7.31 -17.55 -9.88
CA ARG A 518 7.74 -16.14 -9.86
C ARG A 518 9.06 -15.92 -10.61
N ALA A 519 10.03 -16.82 -10.47
CA ALA A 519 11.27 -16.80 -11.26
C ALA A 519 10.98 -16.90 -12.75
N ALA A 520 10.18 -17.88 -13.17
CA ALA A 520 9.79 -18.05 -14.57
C ALA A 520 9.05 -16.81 -15.12
N MET A 521 8.16 -16.20 -14.34
CA MET A 521 7.48 -14.96 -14.73
C MET A 521 8.45 -13.80 -14.98
N ALA A 522 9.50 -13.69 -14.17
CA ALA A 522 10.52 -12.67 -14.34
C ALA A 522 11.34 -12.91 -15.62
N GLU A 523 11.78 -14.15 -15.86
CA GLU A 523 12.47 -14.56 -17.09
C GLU A 523 11.62 -14.30 -18.34
N GLU A 524 10.33 -14.66 -18.30
CA GLU A 524 9.37 -14.47 -19.39
C GLU A 524 9.20 -12.99 -19.78
N LEU A 525 9.38 -12.07 -18.83
CA LEU A 525 9.33 -10.61 -19.03
C LEU A 525 10.68 -10.01 -19.46
N GLY A 526 11.76 -10.81 -19.49
CA GLY A 526 13.11 -10.33 -19.77
C GLY A 526 13.75 -9.64 -18.55
N ALA A 527 13.53 -10.16 -17.35
CA ALA A 527 14.36 -9.85 -16.19
C ALA A 527 15.61 -10.72 -16.21
N GLN A 528 16.76 -10.08 -16.36
CA GLN A 528 18.05 -10.62 -15.97
C GLN A 528 18.65 -9.71 -14.91
#